data_AF-A0AB39MPF4-F1
#
_entry.id   AF-A0AB39MPF4-F1
#
_cell.length_a   1.000
_cell.length_b   1.000
_cell.length_c   1.000
_cell.angle_alpha   90.00
_cell.angle_beta   90.00
_cell.angle_gamma   90.00
#
_symmetry.space_group_name_H-M   'P 1'
#
loop_
_entity.id
_entity.type
_entity.pdbx_description
1 polymer ?
#
loop_
_entity_poly.entity_id
_entity_poly.type
_entity_poly.pdbx_seq_one_letter_code
_entity_poly.pdbx_strand_id
1 'polypeptide(L)'
;MEELAAEAGITVRTLRFYRERKLIHPPRREGRIAWYDETHLARLRTISALLERGHTLNGIAELAEAFDHGRNVGELLGLGAPTEETPVRLTPEALADYFGDQATPENFAASLELGYLGTDGSEIVHISRRLLDVTAALVREGIPLADVLAAGRRVREHTDALAELFTALVISGGRTPDDLQRLRPLAKSVVEAELSMAMDRRLRQADQGS
;
A
#
# COMPACT_ATOMS: atom_id res chain seq x y z
N MET A 1 17.24 23.45 13.55
CA MET A 1 16.33 23.92 12.46
C MET A 1 17.14 24.48 11.30
N GLU A 2 18.08 25.40 11.54
CA GLU A 2 19.01 25.89 10.49
C GLU A 2 19.82 24.75 9.87
N GLU A 3 20.45 23.91 10.69
CA GLU A 3 21.21 22.73 10.25
C GLU A 3 20.37 21.77 9.40
N LEU A 4 19.17 21.39 9.89
CA LEU A 4 18.25 20.54 9.13
C LEU A 4 17.84 21.17 7.79
N ALA A 5 17.57 22.48 7.75
CA ALA A 5 17.20 23.16 6.52
C ALA A 5 18.35 23.14 5.50
N ALA A 6 19.58 23.39 5.96
CA ALA A 6 20.79 23.31 5.15
C ALA A 6 21.01 21.89 4.61
N GLU A 7 20.91 20.88 5.46
CA GLU A 7 21.10 19.46 5.10
C GLU A 7 20.02 18.93 4.15
N ALA A 8 18.81 19.50 4.22
CA ALA A 8 17.70 19.22 3.31
C ALA A 8 17.74 20.08 2.03
N GLY A 9 18.69 21.02 1.89
CA GLY A 9 18.79 21.91 0.74
C GLY A 9 17.65 22.93 0.62
N ILE A 10 16.97 23.27 1.72
CA ILE A 10 15.83 24.21 1.73
C ILE A 10 16.08 25.39 2.66
N THR A 11 15.28 26.44 2.51
CA THR A 11 15.35 27.58 3.43
C THR A 11 14.66 27.26 4.76
N VAL A 12 15.09 27.91 5.85
CA VAL A 12 14.40 27.86 7.16
C VAL A 12 12.94 28.31 7.06
N ARG A 13 12.64 29.24 6.14
CA ARG A 13 11.27 29.69 5.83
C ARG A 13 10.44 28.54 5.26
N THR A 14 10.97 27.80 4.30
CA THR A 14 10.32 26.61 3.72
C THR A 14 10.10 25.53 4.77
N LEU A 15 11.11 25.25 5.60
CA LEU A 15 11.01 24.26 6.68
C LEU A 15 9.89 24.62 7.69
N ARG A 16 9.78 25.91 8.05
CA ARG A 16 8.71 26.40 8.93
C ARG A 16 7.33 26.20 8.31
N PHE A 17 7.21 26.54 7.03
CA PHE A 17 5.98 26.38 6.26
C PHE A 17 5.53 24.91 6.16
N TYR A 18 6.46 23.98 5.92
CA TYR A 18 6.13 22.55 5.89
C TYR A 18 5.64 22.04 7.25
N ARG A 19 6.29 22.48 8.34
CA ARG A 19 5.85 22.13 9.70
C ARG A 19 4.43 22.66 10.00
N GLU A 20 4.12 23.90 9.59
CA GLU A 20 2.78 24.49 9.76
C GLU A 20 1.70 23.69 9.01
N ARG A 21 2.06 23.06 7.90
CA ARG A 21 1.20 22.14 7.15
C ARG A 21 1.22 20.69 7.65
N LYS A 22 1.84 20.42 8.81
CA LYS A 22 2.00 19.08 9.39
C LYS A 22 2.71 18.07 8.48
N LEU A 23 3.43 18.56 7.47
CA LEU A 23 4.22 17.71 6.55
C LEU A 23 5.44 17.09 7.22
N ILE A 24 5.79 17.55 8.43
CA ILE A 24 6.89 17.03 9.22
C ILE A 24 6.36 16.84 10.63
N HIS A 25 6.65 15.67 11.22
CA HIS A 25 6.30 15.40 12.60
C HIS A 25 6.86 16.48 13.54
N PRO A 26 6.19 16.72 14.67
CA PRO A 26 6.71 17.65 15.67
C PRO A 26 8.07 17.14 16.19
N PRO A 27 9.09 18.01 16.26
CA PRO A 27 10.39 17.63 16.79
C PRO A 27 10.28 17.27 18.27
N ARG A 28 11.15 16.37 18.74
CA ARG A 28 11.26 16.08 20.18
C ARG A 28 11.71 17.36 20.89
N ARG A 29 11.02 17.72 21.97
CA ARG A 29 11.34 18.91 22.76
C ARG A 29 12.07 18.53 24.03
N GLU A 30 13.24 19.12 24.24
CA GLU A 30 13.91 19.13 25.54
C GLU A 30 14.09 20.59 25.98
N GLY A 31 13.28 21.00 26.96
CA GLY A 31 13.19 22.40 27.37
C GLY A 31 12.74 23.30 26.22
N ARG A 32 13.60 24.26 25.83
CA ARG A 32 13.35 25.21 24.72
C ARG A 32 13.96 24.76 23.38
N ILE A 33 14.67 23.64 23.36
CA ILE A 33 15.38 23.14 22.18
C ILE A 33 14.50 22.12 21.45
N ALA A 34 14.35 22.32 20.14
CA ALA A 34 13.68 21.40 19.25
C ALA A 34 14.72 20.50 18.56
N TRP A 35 14.68 19.21 18.87
CA TRP A 35 15.55 18.19 18.29
C TRP A 35 14.91 17.60 17.04
N TYR A 36 15.67 17.66 15.95
CA TYR A 36 15.33 17.04 14.68
C TYR A 36 16.30 15.87 14.46
N ASP A 37 15.76 14.73 14.07
CA ASP A 37 16.54 13.52 13.80
C ASP A 37 16.54 13.18 12.30
N GLU A 38 17.17 12.06 11.95
CA GLU A 38 17.27 11.56 10.58
C GLU A 38 15.91 11.32 9.91
N THR A 39 14.85 11.02 10.69
CA THR A 39 13.51 10.83 10.13
C THR A 39 12.94 12.13 9.56
N HIS A 40 13.25 13.26 10.19
CA HIS A 40 12.86 14.58 9.70
C HIS A 40 13.57 14.92 8.40
N LEU A 41 14.86 14.58 8.30
CA LEU A 41 15.66 14.81 7.09
C LEU A 41 15.20 13.92 5.94
N ALA A 42 14.95 12.63 6.19
CA ALA A 42 14.42 11.71 5.20
C ALA A 42 13.09 12.23 4.63
N ARG A 43 12.15 12.59 5.50
CA ARG A 43 10.84 13.14 5.10
C ARG A 43 10.96 14.43 4.28
N LEU A 44 11.91 15.31 4.61
CA LEU A 44 12.19 16.52 3.82
C LEU A 44 12.71 16.20 2.42
N ARG A 45 13.62 15.24 2.30
CA ARG A 45 14.14 14.77 1.01
C ARG A 45 13.03 14.16 0.16
N THR A 46 12.11 13.42 0.79
CA THR A 46 10.91 12.89 0.13
C THR A 46 10.01 13.97 -0.41
N ILE A 47 9.68 14.97 0.41
CA ILE A 47 8.82 16.08 -0.04
C ILE A 47 9.47 16.79 -1.24
N SER A 48 10.78 17.07 -1.20
CA SER A 48 11.49 17.69 -2.32
C SER A 48 11.45 16.82 -3.58
N ALA A 49 11.75 15.53 -3.46
CA ALA A 49 11.77 14.60 -4.60
C ALA A 49 10.38 14.42 -5.25
N LEU A 50 9.31 14.47 -4.45
CA LEU A 50 7.93 14.41 -4.96
C LEU A 50 7.54 15.72 -5.65
N LEU A 51 7.91 16.87 -5.09
CA LEU A 51 7.69 18.17 -5.74
C LEU A 51 8.42 18.27 -7.09
N GLU A 52 9.66 17.79 -7.18
CA GLU A 52 10.45 17.75 -8.41
C GLU A 52 9.80 16.91 -9.51
N ARG A 53 9.06 15.86 -9.13
CA ARG A 53 8.28 15.01 -10.04
C ARG A 53 6.91 15.59 -10.42
N GLY A 54 6.58 16.78 -9.93
CA GLY A 54 5.35 17.51 -10.29
C GLY A 54 4.17 17.28 -9.33
N HIS A 55 4.37 16.60 -8.20
CA HIS A 55 3.32 16.50 -7.18
C HIS A 55 3.07 17.86 -6.53
N THR A 56 1.82 18.11 -6.13
CA THR A 56 1.46 19.35 -5.44
C THR A 56 1.72 19.22 -3.95
N LEU A 57 2.07 20.33 -3.29
CA LEU A 57 2.27 20.34 -1.84
C LEU A 57 1.00 19.94 -1.05
N ASN A 58 -0.19 20.23 -1.61
CA ASN A 58 -1.45 19.83 -0.99
C ASN A 58 -1.64 18.30 -1.06
N GLY A 59 -1.40 17.70 -2.22
CA GLY A 59 -1.45 16.24 -2.35
C GLY A 59 -0.40 15.55 -1.47
N ILE A 60 0.81 16.10 -1.37
CA ILE A 60 1.83 15.55 -0.45
C ILE A 60 1.35 15.64 1.01
N ALA A 61 0.64 16.70 1.40
CA ALA A 61 0.09 16.83 2.76
C ALA A 61 -1.00 15.80 3.04
N GLU A 62 -1.91 15.56 2.09
CA GLU A 62 -2.96 14.54 2.20
C GLU A 62 -2.37 13.12 2.23
N LEU A 63 -1.34 12.84 1.43
CA LEU A 63 -0.58 11.59 1.48
C LEU A 63 0.10 11.38 2.84
N ALA A 64 0.75 12.42 3.38
CA ALA A 64 1.40 12.36 4.68
C ALA A 64 0.38 12.14 5.82
N GLU A 65 -0.78 12.79 5.74
CA GLU A 65 -1.87 12.57 6.69
C GLU A 65 -2.41 11.15 6.59
N ALA A 66 -2.64 10.63 5.39
CA ALA A 66 -3.09 9.24 5.20
C ALA A 66 -2.07 8.23 5.76
N PHE A 67 -0.76 8.50 5.61
CA PHE A 67 0.30 7.68 6.20
C PHE A 67 0.22 7.64 7.73
N ASP A 68 0.06 8.80 8.36
CA ASP A 68 -0.06 8.90 9.82
C ASP A 68 -1.31 8.16 10.36
N HIS A 69 -2.33 7.96 9.53
CA HIS A 69 -3.55 7.20 9.85
C HIS A 69 -3.54 5.74 9.35
N GLY A 70 -2.46 5.29 8.69
CA GLY A 70 -2.34 3.93 8.18
C GLY A 70 -2.29 2.89 9.30
N ARG A 71 -2.75 1.67 9.00
CA ARG A 71 -2.69 0.53 9.94
C ARG A 71 -1.27 0.00 10.08
N ASN A 72 -0.91 -0.47 11.27
CA ASN A 72 0.38 -1.11 11.48
C ASN A 72 0.48 -2.42 10.68
N VAL A 73 1.63 -2.67 10.06
CA VAL A 73 1.85 -3.89 9.24
C VAL A 73 1.61 -5.18 10.02
N GLY A 74 1.97 -5.20 11.31
CA GLY A 74 1.72 -6.34 12.18
C GLY A 74 0.23 -6.68 12.27
N GLU A 75 -0.62 -5.68 12.45
CA GLU A 75 -2.08 -5.86 12.48
C GLU A 75 -2.60 -6.35 11.13
N LEU A 76 -2.05 -5.81 10.05
CA LEU A 76 -2.45 -6.16 8.68
C LEU A 76 -2.10 -7.60 8.31
N LEU A 77 -0.99 -8.11 8.83
CA LEU A 77 -0.57 -9.51 8.67
C LEU A 77 -1.11 -10.42 9.79
N GLY A 78 -1.90 -9.89 10.73
CA GLY A 78 -2.51 -10.67 11.81
C GLY A 78 -1.48 -11.28 12.78
N LEU A 79 -0.50 -10.48 13.22
CA LEU A 79 0.55 -10.76 14.22
C LEU A 79 0.70 -12.25 14.59
N GLY A 80 1.53 -12.97 13.84
CA GLY A 80 2.02 -14.32 14.19
C GLY A 80 1.53 -15.46 13.30
N ALA A 81 0.57 -15.23 12.39
CA ALA A 81 0.19 -16.23 11.40
C ALA A 81 1.21 -16.30 10.24
N PRO A 82 1.58 -17.50 9.75
CA PRO A 82 2.42 -17.63 8.57
C PRO A 82 1.68 -17.07 7.33
N THR A 83 2.22 -16.00 6.74
CA THR A 83 1.80 -15.49 5.44
C THR A 83 2.69 -16.05 4.33
N GLU A 84 2.09 -16.38 3.18
CA GLU A 84 2.84 -16.71 1.96
C GLU A 84 3.31 -15.46 1.20
N GLU A 85 2.77 -14.29 1.57
CA GLU A 85 3.08 -13.04 0.90
C GLU A 85 4.37 -12.44 1.46
N THR A 86 5.21 -11.91 0.58
CA THR A 86 6.45 -11.24 0.95
C THR A 86 6.20 -9.74 1.05
N PRO A 87 6.23 -9.14 2.26
CA PRO A 87 6.08 -7.70 2.42
C PRO A 87 7.27 -6.95 1.83
N VAL A 88 7.04 -5.72 1.39
CA VAL A 88 8.06 -4.86 0.79
C VAL A 88 7.99 -3.51 1.46
N ARG A 89 9.09 -3.10 2.08
CA ARG A 89 9.24 -1.75 2.63
C ARG A 89 9.66 -0.79 1.52
N LEU A 90 8.98 0.35 1.45
CA LEU A 90 9.13 1.36 0.43
C LEU A 90 9.17 2.73 1.09
N THR A 91 10.02 3.59 0.56
CA THR A 91 9.88 5.02 0.80
C THR A 91 8.74 5.58 -0.07
N PRO A 92 8.15 6.74 0.26
CA PRO A 92 7.10 7.32 -0.57
C PRO A 92 7.56 7.61 -2.01
N GLU A 93 8.82 7.97 -2.22
CA GLU A 93 9.41 8.15 -3.55
C GLU A 93 9.49 6.83 -4.30
N ALA A 94 9.94 5.76 -3.65
CA ALA A 94 10.00 4.44 -4.28
C ALA A 94 8.60 3.97 -4.69
N LEU A 95 7.57 4.23 -3.87
CA LEU A 95 6.18 3.94 -4.22
C LEU A 95 5.70 4.80 -5.40
N ALA A 96 6.05 6.09 -5.42
CA ALA A 96 5.75 6.98 -6.54
C ALA A 96 6.42 6.52 -7.83
N ASP A 97 7.64 5.98 -7.77
CA ASP A 97 8.33 5.44 -8.95
C ASP A 97 7.60 4.21 -9.56
N TYR A 98 6.77 3.48 -8.80
CA TYR A 98 5.93 2.40 -9.37
C TYR A 98 4.73 2.91 -10.16
N PHE A 99 4.12 4.02 -9.72
CA PHE A 99 2.80 4.44 -10.18
C PHE A 99 2.78 5.82 -10.86
N GLY A 100 3.90 6.55 -10.85
CA GLY A 100 4.06 7.85 -11.47
C GLY A 100 3.05 8.87 -10.96
N ASP A 101 2.35 9.52 -11.90
CA ASP A 101 1.30 10.49 -11.63
C ASP A 101 0.08 9.88 -10.92
N GLN A 102 -0.08 8.56 -10.95
CA GLN A 102 -1.16 7.85 -10.27
C GLN A 102 -0.88 7.61 -8.78
N ALA A 103 0.31 7.95 -8.28
CA ALA A 103 0.63 7.97 -6.85
C ALA A 103 -0.04 9.17 -6.14
N THR A 104 -1.36 9.26 -6.27
CA THR A 104 -2.20 10.32 -5.73
C THR A 104 -2.63 10.01 -4.29
N PRO A 105 -2.98 11.03 -3.48
CA PRO A 105 -3.57 10.86 -2.15
C PRO A 105 -4.73 9.87 -2.10
N GLU A 106 -5.62 9.94 -3.09
CA GLU A 106 -6.84 9.13 -3.16
C GLU A 106 -6.53 7.65 -3.35
N ASN A 107 -5.68 7.32 -4.33
CA ASN A 107 -5.21 5.95 -4.57
C ASN A 107 -4.42 5.38 -3.37
N PHE A 108 -3.64 6.23 -2.70
CA PHE A 108 -2.92 5.81 -1.50
C PHE A 108 -3.88 5.48 -0.34
N ALA A 109 -4.86 6.37 -0.09
CA ALA A 109 -5.92 6.13 0.91
C ALA A 109 -6.71 4.86 0.59
N ALA A 110 -7.13 4.66 -0.66
CA ALA A 110 -7.80 3.45 -1.10
C ALA A 110 -6.94 2.19 -0.89
N SER A 111 -5.63 2.27 -1.12
CA SER A 111 -4.70 1.15 -0.89
C SER A 111 -4.53 0.81 0.61
N LEU A 112 -4.54 1.83 1.48
CA LEU A 112 -4.55 1.65 2.94
C LEU A 112 -5.87 1.03 3.42
N GLU A 113 -7.01 1.52 2.93
CA GLU A 113 -8.33 0.94 3.25
C GLU A 113 -8.39 -0.54 2.88
N LEU A 114 -8.00 -0.85 1.64
CA LEU A 114 -7.88 -2.21 1.11
C LEU A 114 -6.84 -3.05 1.82
N GLY A 115 -5.99 -2.45 2.66
CA GLY A 115 -4.94 -3.17 3.38
C GLY A 115 -3.87 -3.74 2.46
N TYR A 116 -3.68 -3.17 1.28
CA TYR A 116 -2.51 -3.48 0.46
C TYR A 116 -1.27 -2.74 0.95
N LEU A 117 -1.51 -1.55 1.53
CA LEU A 117 -0.51 -0.78 2.24
C LEU A 117 -0.79 -0.81 3.75
N GLY A 118 0.30 -0.78 4.51
CA GLY A 118 0.35 -0.48 5.94
C GLY A 118 1.57 0.36 6.25
N THR A 119 1.74 0.69 7.53
CA THR A 119 2.85 1.50 8.01
C THR A 119 3.67 0.77 9.07
N ASP A 120 4.98 0.95 9.00
CA ASP A 120 5.94 0.47 10.01
C ASP A 120 6.85 1.64 10.39
N GLY A 121 6.48 2.32 11.48
CA GLY A 121 7.11 3.60 11.84
C GLY A 121 6.91 4.66 10.75
N SER A 122 8.01 5.10 10.12
CA SER A 122 7.99 6.09 9.04
C SER A 122 8.00 5.47 7.63
N GLU A 123 8.01 4.15 7.52
CA GLU A 123 8.07 3.44 6.24
C GLU A 123 6.69 2.97 5.78
N ILE A 124 6.48 3.04 4.47
CA ILE A 124 5.32 2.42 3.82
C ILE A 124 5.66 0.96 3.58
N VAL A 125 4.72 0.08 3.87
CA VAL A 125 4.91 -1.34 3.61
C VAL A 125 3.77 -1.84 2.75
N HIS A 126 4.11 -2.39 1.60
CA HIS A 126 3.19 -3.15 0.78
C HIS A 126 3.16 -4.60 1.26
N ILE A 127 1.98 -5.19 1.46
CA ILE A 127 1.86 -6.53 2.05
C ILE A 127 2.40 -7.66 1.17
N SER A 128 2.50 -7.40 -0.13
CA SER A 128 2.85 -8.39 -1.15
C SER A 128 3.65 -7.77 -2.29
N ARG A 129 4.89 -8.23 -2.47
CA ARG A 129 5.74 -7.93 -3.64
C ARG A 129 5.03 -8.26 -4.95
N ARG A 130 4.42 -9.45 -5.03
CA ARG A 130 3.75 -9.94 -6.23
C ARG A 130 2.57 -9.04 -6.61
N LEU A 131 1.73 -8.67 -5.64
CA LEU A 131 0.58 -7.81 -5.89
C LEU A 131 1.02 -6.40 -6.33
N LEU A 132 2.07 -5.84 -5.71
CA LEU A 132 2.65 -4.57 -6.11
C LEU A 132 3.11 -4.61 -7.58
N ASP A 133 3.86 -5.64 -7.95
CA ASP A 133 4.41 -5.79 -9.30
C ASP A 133 3.31 -5.98 -10.37
N VAL A 134 2.28 -6.78 -10.06
CA VAL A 134 1.13 -6.99 -10.96
C VAL A 134 0.31 -5.70 -11.10
N THR A 135 0.06 -4.97 -10.01
CA THR A 135 -0.66 -3.70 -10.04
C THR A 135 0.07 -2.68 -10.90
N ALA A 136 1.39 -2.56 -10.73
CA ALA A 136 2.22 -1.67 -11.55
C ALA A 136 2.25 -2.12 -13.03
N ALA A 137 2.18 -3.43 -13.32
CA ALA A 137 2.05 -3.92 -14.69
C ALA A 137 0.71 -3.51 -15.32
N LEU A 138 -0.42 -3.69 -14.62
CA LEU A 138 -1.74 -3.27 -15.11
C LEU A 138 -1.79 -1.77 -15.41
N VAL A 139 -1.18 -0.95 -14.55
CA VAL A 139 -1.07 0.51 -14.75
C VAL A 139 -0.24 0.85 -15.98
N ARG A 140 0.86 0.14 -16.24
CA ARG A 140 1.67 0.32 -17.46
C ARG A 140 0.94 -0.06 -18.74
N GLU A 141 -0.03 -0.97 -18.68
CA GLU A 141 -0.94 -1.28 -19.79
C GLU A 141 -2.03 -0.21 -19.99
N GLY A 142 -2.00 0.89 -19.22
CA GLY A 142 -2.92 2.02 -19.35
C GLY A 142 -4.20 1.91 -18.52
N ILE A 143 -4.31 0.91 -17.64
CA ILE A 143 -5.45 0.78 -16.74
C ILE A 143 -5.26 1.75 -15.56
N PRO A 144 -6.19 2.67 -15.28
CA PRO A 144 -6.07 3.57 -14.14
C PRO A 144 -5.95 2.80 -12.82
N LEU A 145 -5.01 3.20 -11.96
CA LEU A 145 -4.79 2.60 -10.64
C LEU A 145 -6.07 2.62 -9.79
N ALA A 146 -6.86 3.69 -9.88
CA ALA A 146 -8.16 3.78 -9.23
C ALA A 146 -9.09 2.63 -9.63
N ASP A 147 -9.13 2.26 -10.92
CA ASP A 147 -9.94 1.15 -11.43
C ASP A 147 -9.37 -0.20 -10.98
N VAL A 148 -8.03 -0.36 -10.95
CA VAL A 148 -7.38 -1.57 -10.43
C VAL A 148 -7.69 -1.76 -8.95
N LEU A 149 -7.64 -0.71 -8.14
CA LEU A 149 -7.99 -0.75 -6.71
C LEU A 149 -9.48 -1.02 -6.51
N ALA A 150 -10.36 -0.41 -7.32
CA ALA A 150 -11.79 -0.69 -7.28
C ALA A 150 -12.11 -2.15 -7.63
N ALA A 151 -11.45 -2.71 -8.65
CA ALA A 151 -11.54 -4.13 -8.96
C ALA A 151 -10.99 -4.99 -7.82
N GLY A 152 -9.85 -4.60 -7.24
CA GLY A 152 -9.21 -5.25 -6.09
C GLY A 152 -10.14 -5.36 -4.88
N ARG A 153 -10.94 -4.32 -4.60
CA ARG A 153 -11.97 -4.35 -3.53
C ARG A 153 -12.96 -5.49 -3.73
N ARG A 154 -13.49 -5.61 -4.95
CA ARG A 154 -14.47 -6.65 -5.31
C ARG A 154 -13.84 -8.03 -5.32
N VAL A 155 -12.61 -8.14 -5.81
CA VAL A 155 -11.84 -9.39 -5.74
C VAL A 155 -11.68 -9.81 -4.28
N ARG A 156 -11.34 -8.88 -3.38
CA ARG A 156 -11.19 -9.17 -1.95
C ARG A 156 -12.47 -9.71 -1.33
N GLU A 157 -13.61 -9.06 -1.58
CA GLU A 157 -14.93 -9.53 -1.12
C GLU A 157 -15.21 -10.97 -1.58
N HIS A 158 -14.93 -11.28 -2.84
CA HIS A 158 -15.12 -12.63 -3.38
C HIS A 158 -14.11 -13.63 -2.82
N THR A 159 -12.85 -13.25 -2.61
CA THR A 159 -11.84 -14.13 -2.02
C THR A 159 -12.11 -14.41 -0.55
N ASP A 160 -12.65 -13.45 0.20
CA ASP A 160 -13.05 -13.66 1.60
C ASP A 160 -14.19 -14.69 1.68
N ALA A 161 -15.19 -14.58 0.80
CA ALA A 161 -16.25 -15.58 0.69
C ALA A 161 -15.71 -16.97 0.28
N LEU A 162 -14.77 -17.04 -0.66
CA LEU A 162 -14.10 -18.31 -1.02
C LEU A 162 -13.29 -18.88 0.16
N ALA A 163 -12.58 -18.04 0.90
CA ALA A 163 -11.81 -18.44 2.07
C ALA A 163 -12.73 -19.01 3.16
N GLU A 164 -13.89 -18.40 3.40
CA GLU A 164 -14.92 -18.94 4.30
C GLU A 164 -15.39 -20.33 3.85
N LEU A 165 -15.70 -20.51 2.55
CA LEU A 165 -16.13 -21.79 1.99
C LEU A 165 -15.09 -22.90 2.20
N PHE A 166 -13.83 -22.63 1.86
CA PHE A 166 -12.75 -23.60 2.05
C PHE A 166 -12.48 -23.88 3.53
N THR A 167 -12.51 -22.85 4.38
CA THR A 167 -12.30 -22.99 5.83
C THR A 167 -13.40 -23.84 6.46
N ALA A 168 -14.67 -23.60 6.10
CA ALA A 168 -15.80 -24.39 6.55
C ALA A 168 -15.70 -25.85 6.08
N LEU A 169 -15.30 -26.10 4.83
CA LEU A 169 -15.10 -27.45 4.31
C LEU A 169 -14.05 -28.22 5.11
N VAL A 170 -12.94 -27.58 5.47
CA VAL A 170 -11.86 -28.21 6.23
C VAL A 170 -12.29 -28.45 7.68
N ILE A 171 -12.89 -27.46 8.36
CA ILE A 171 -13.35 -27.60 9.76
C ILE A 171 -14.45 -28.66 9.89
N SER A 172 -15.42 -28.70 8.96
CA SER A 172 -16.49 -29.70 8.97
C SER A 172 -15.99 -31.14 8.83
N GLY A 173 -14.80 -31.32 8.25
CA GLY A 173 -14.11 -32.61 8.17
C GLY A 173 -13.32 -33.01 9.43
N GLY A 174 -13.44 -32.27 10.54
CA GLY A 174 -12.71 -32.52 11.79
C GLY A 174 -11.21 -32.22 11.71
N ARG A 175 -10.79 -31.40 10.75
CA ARG A 175 -9.38 -31.07 10.47
C ARG A 175 -8.91 -29.87 11.29
N THR A 176 -7.60 -29.77 11.51
CA THR A 176 -6.97 -28.73 12.37
C THR A 176 -6.54 -27.50 11.57
N PRO A 177 -6.17 -26.38 12.24
CA PRO A 177 -5.54 -25.23 11.57
C PRO A 177 -4.27 -25.59 10.76
N ASP A 178 -3.51 -26.59 11.18
CA ASP A 178 -2.34 -27.07 10.43
C ASP A 178 -2.74 -27.82 9.15
N ASP A 179 -3.91 -28.46 9.12
CA ASP A 179 -4.49 -28.99 7.89
C ASP A 179 -4.88 -27.86 6.93
N LEU A 180 -5.45 -26.76 7.43
CA LEU A 180 -5.77 -25.57 6.61
C LEU A 180 -4.52 -25.05 5.91
N GLN A 181 -3.41 -24.92 6.65
CA GLN A 181 -2.14 -24.44 6.07
C GLN A 181 -1.60 -25.39 4.99
N ARG A 182 -1.71 -26.70 5.21
CA ARG A 182 -1.30 -27.72 4.22
C ARG A 182 -2.20 -27.76 2.99
N LEU A 183 -3.50 -27.49 3.14
CA LEU A 183 -4.48 -27.54 2.04
C LEU A 183 -4.59 -26.22 1.26
N ARG A 184 -4.08 -25.12 1.81
CA ARG A 184 -4.08 -23.79 1.18
C ARG A 184 -3.60 -23.79 -0.29
N PRO A 185 -2.50 -24.45 -0.67
CA PRO A 185 -2.08 -24.50 -2.08
C PRO A 185 -3.12 -25.14 -3.01
N LEU A 186 -3.82 -26.19 -2.56
CA LEU A 186 -4.85 -26.86 -3.36
C LEU A 186 -6.06 -25.95 -3.57
N ALA A 187 -6.49 -25.24 -2.53
CA ALA A 187 -7.56 -24.25 -2.65
C ALA A 187 -7.21 -23.16 -3.67
N LYS A 188 -5.96 -22.66 -3.66
CA LYS A 188 -5.46 -21.68 -4.65
C LYS A 188 -5.52 -22.22 -6.07
N SER A 189 -5.08 -23.46 -6.31
CA SER A 189 -5.15 -24.08 -7.64
C SER A 189 -6.58 -24.18 -8.16
N VAL A 190 -7.55 -24.50 -7.29
CA VAL A 190 -8.97 -24.54 -7.68
C VAL A 190 -9.46 -23.16 -8.09
N VAL A 191 -9.15 -22.13 -7.29
CA VAL A 191 -9.57 -20.75 -7.60
C VAL A 191 -8.94 -20.25 -8.91
N GLU A 192 -7.66 -20.54 -9.15
CA GLU A 192 -6.95 -20.16 -10.38
C GLU A 192 -7.58 -20.82 -11.62
N ALA A 193 -7.85 -22.12 -11.55
CA ALA A 193 -8.50 -22.86 -12.63
C ALA A 193 -9.92 -22.34 -12.91
N GLU A 194 -10.73 -22.12 -11.87
CA GLU A 194 -12.09 -21.60 -12.02
C GLU A 194 -12.10 -20.18 -12.58
N LEU A 195 -11.16 -19.32 -12.16
CA LEU A 195 -11.01 -17.98 -12.71
C LEU A 195 -10.66 -18.03 -14.20
N SER A 196 -9.68 -18.86 -14.59
CA SER A 196 -9.29 -19.04 -15.99
C SER A 196 -10.47 -19.53 -16.83
N MET A 197 -11.19 -20.57 -16.40
CA MET A 197 -12.36 -21.07 -17.11
C MET A 197 -13.50 -20.05 -17.17
N ALA A 198 -13.68 -19.22 -16.13
CA ALA A 198 -14.68 -18.16 -16.13
C ALA A 198 -14.35 -17.06 -17.14
N MET A 199 -13.07 -16.67 -17.26
CA MET A 199 -12.61 -15.73 -18.27
C MET A 199 -12.86 -16.27 -19.69
N ASP A 200 -12.51 -17.53 -19.94
CA ASP A 200 -12.74 -18.19 -21.24
C ASP A 200 -14.23 -18.18 -21.63
N ARG A 201 -15.13 -18.44 -20.67
CA ARG A 201 -16.58 -18.37 -20.90
C ARG A 201 -17.04 -16.96 -21.28
N ARG A 202 -16.47 -15.92 -20.67
CA ARG A 202 -16.82 -14.52 -20.95
C ARG A 202 -16.28 -14.03 -22.28
N LEU A 203 -15.05 -14.40 -22.64
CA LEU A 203 -14.47 -14.07 -23.94
C LEU A 203 -15.30 -14.65 -25.09
N ARG A 204 -15.66 -15.93 -25.01
CA ARG A 204 -16.54 -16.57 -26.02
C ARG A 204 -17.91 -15.91 -26.17
N GLN A 205 -18.45 -15.31 -25.09
CA GLN A 205 -19.72 -14.60 -25.15
C GLN A 205 -19.58 -13.23 -25.80
N ALA A 206 -18.46 -12.54 -25.59
CA ALA A 206 -18.18 -11.25 -26.24
C ALA A 206 -18.00 -11.40 -27.76
N ASP A 207 -17.32 -12.46 -28.20
CA ASP A 207 -17.09 -12.77 -29.62
C ASP A 207 -18.38 -13.16 -30.37
N GLN A 208 -19.41 -13.64 -29.65
CA GLN A 208 -20.70 -14.01 -30.24
C GLN A 208 -21.72 -12.86 -30.29
N GLY A 209 -21.41 -11.73 -29.64
CA GLY A 209 -22.29 -10.56 -29.56
C GLY A 209 -21.82 -9.34 -30.37
N SER A 210 -20.69 -9.45 -31.09
CA SER A 210 -20.17 -8.45 -32.04
C SER A 210 -20.44 -8.86 -33.48
#